data_AF-A0A7S3RE61-F1
#
_entry.id   AF-A0A7S3RE61-F1
#
_cell.length_a   1.000
_cell.length_b   1.000
_cell.length_c   1.000
_cell.angle_alpha   90.00
_cell.angle_beta   90.00
_cell.angle_gamma   90.00
#
_symmetry.space_group_name_H-M   'P 1'
#
loop_
_entity.id
_entity.type
_entity.pdbx_description
1 polymer ?
#
loop_
_entity_poly.entity_id
_entity_poly.type
_entity_poly.pdbx_seq_one_letter_code
_entity_poly.pdbx_strand_id
1 'polypeptide(L)'
;MASAIIAGAGASTGAAVARMCAARGLAVHGARRRPPPQQSGDTFTVSAVDFRDEESVEAFVARVEESSGPVALGVHNIGANVQFSVAETTPQVFRKTWELAALSSLHFARALGARMASRGEGTLIFTGATASLRGAASFSAFAAAMHAKRALAQSLARELGPQ
;
A
#
# COMPACT_ATOMS: atom_id res chain seq x y z
N MET A 1 10.26 -3.33 -19.60
CA MET A 1 10.12 -4.30 -18.49
C MET A 1 8.99 -3.79 -17.61
N ALA A 2 8.00 -4.62 -17.26
CA ALA A 2 6.89 -4.16 -16.41
C ALA A 2 7.42 -3.80 -15.01
N SER A 3 6.92 -2.72 -14.41
CA SER A 3 7.34 -2.28 -13.08
C SER A 3 6.28 -2.56 -12.01
N ALA A 4 6.73 -2.73 -10.77
CA ALA A 4 5.85 -2.92 -9.62
C ALA A 4 6.23 -2.00 -8.46
N ILE A 5 5.23 -1.43 -7.81
CA ILE A 5 5.39 -0.66 -6.57
C ILE A 5 4.87 -1.45 -5.39
N ILE A 6 5.69 -1.61 -4.33
CA ILE A 6 5.29 -2.25 -3.08
C ILE A 6 5.32 -1.22 -1.93
N ALA A 7 4.17 -0.62 -1.63
CA ALA A 7 4.02 0.27 -0.48
C ALA A 7 3.98 -0.55 0.82
N GLY A 8 4.88 -0.26 1.76
CA GLY A 8 5.08 -1.07 2.95
C GLY A 8 6.05 -2.24 2.75
N ALA A 9 7.11 -2.05 1.95
CA ALA A 9 8.20 -3.00 1.74
C ALA A 9 9.13 -3.13 2.97
N GLY A 10 8.59 -3.61 4.10
CA GLY A 10 9.36 -3.95 5.30
C GLY A 10 9.90 -5.38 5.27
N ALA A 11 10.64 -5.79 6.30
CA ALA A 11 11.35 -7.08 6.37
C ALA A 11 10.48 -8.36 6.33
N SER A 12 9.15 -8.23 6.33
CA SER A 12 8.20 -9.36 6.36
C SER A 12 7.46 -9.46 5.02
N THR A 13 6.12 -9.48 5.02
CA THR A 13 5.27 -9.67 3.83
C THR A 13 5.65 -8.75 2.66
N GLY A 14 5.95 -7.47 2.94
CA GLY A 14 6.32 -6.52 1.89
C GLY A 14 7.56 -6.93 1.11
N ALA A 15 8.65 -7.30 1.80
CA ALA A 15 9.87 -7.79 1.14
C ALA A 15 9.66 -9.15 0.46
N ALA A 16 8.83 -10.04 1.03
CA ALA A 16 8.50 -11.31 0.38
C ALA A 16 7.76 -11.10 -0.95
N VAL A 17 6.78 -10.19 -0.98
CA VAL A 17 6.07 -9.80 -2.21
C VAL A 17 7.03 -9.14 -3.20
N ALA A 18 7.91 -8.25 -2.73
CA ALA A 18 8.90 -7.60 -3.58
C ALA A 18 9.84 -8.61 -4.27
N ARG A 19 10.42 -9.55 -3.51
CA ARG A 19 11.25 -10.64 -4.05
C ARG A 19 10.48 -11.52 -5.03
N MET A 20 9.24 -11.87 -4.72
CA MET A 20 8.39 -12.67 -5.60
C MET A 20 8.12 -11.97 -6.94
N CYS A 21 7.90 -10.66 -6.93
CA CYS A 21 7.70 -9.87 -8.15
C CYS A 21 9.01 -9.76 -8.95
N ALA A 22 10.13 -9.52 -8.28
CA ALA A 22 11.42 -9.42 -8.94
C ALA A 22 11.86 -10.76 -9.58
N ALA A 23 11.59 -11.88 -8.91
CA ALA A 23 11.81 -13.23 -9.45
C ALA A 23 10.94 -13.54 -10.69
N ARG A 24 9.87 -12.77 -10.92
CA ARG A 24 9.03 -12.82 -12.13
C ARG A 24 9.46 -11.82 -13.21
N GLY A 25 10.59 -11.13 -13.02
CA GLY A 25 11.15 -10.21 -13.99
C GLY A 25 10.54 -8.79 -13.97
N LEU A 26 9.84 -8.40 -12.90
CA LEU A 26 9.38 -7.03 -12.73
C LEU A 26 10.50 -6.14 -12.20
N ALA A 27 10.54 -4.88 -12.65
CA ALA A 27 11.33 -3.83 -12.02
C ALA A 27 10.62 -3.36 -10.74
N VAL A 28 11.11 -3.79 -9.57
CA VAL A 28 10.39 -3.61 -8.30
C VAL A 28 10.93 -2.42 -7.50
N HIS A 29 10.01 -1.52 -7.15
CA HIS A 29 10.23 -0.32 -6.34
C HIS A 29 9.44 -0.43 -5.03
N GLY A 30 10.12 -0.86 -3.98
CA GLY A 30 9.58 -0.84 -2.63
C GLY A 30 9.59 0.57 -2.04
N ALA A 31 8.67 0.83 -1.11
CA ALA A 31 8.68 2.09 -0.38
C ALA A 31 8.15 1.93 1.04
N ARG A 32 8.73 2.67 1.98
CA ARG A 32 8.23 2.83 3.36
C ARG A 32 8.90 4.04 4.02
N ARG A 33 8.32 4.54 5.11
CA ARG A 33 8.86 5.72 5.81
C ARG A 33 10.31 5.59 6.31
N ARG A 34 10.72 4.37 6.69
CA ARG A 34 12.08 4.06 7.16
C ARG A 34 12.59 2.81 6.44
N PRO A 35 13.28 2.96 5.30
CA PRO A 35 13.82 1.83 4.55
C PRO A 35 14.77 0.99 5.42
N PRO A 36 14.74 -0.35 5.32
CA PRO A 36 15.80 -1.17 5.89
C PRO A 36 17.10 -0.97 5.07
N PRO A 37 18.27 -1.35 5.61
CA PRO A 37 19.46 -1.50 4.78
C PRO A 37 19.18 -2.49 3.64
N GLN A 38 19.70 -2.20 2.45
CA GLN A 38 19.63 -3.11 1.31
C GLN A 38 20.27 -4.45 1.70
N GLN A 39 19.55 -5.55 1.53
CA GLN A 39 20.14 -6.87 1.78
C GLN A 39 20.91 -7.34 0.54
N SER A 40 22.06 -7.98 0.76
CA SER A 40 22.82 -8.59 -0.31
C SER A 40 21.95 -9.61 -1.06
N GLY A 41 21.80 -9.42 -2.37
CA GLY A 41 21.00 -10.29 -3.24
C GLY A 41 19.56 -9.83 -3.50
N ASP A 42 19.07 -8.77 -2.84
CA ASP A 42 17.78 -8.19 -3.20
C ASP A 42 17.89 -7.45 -4.56
N THR A 43 17.05 -7.84 -5.52
CA THR A 43 16.98 -7.25 -6.86
C THR A 43 15.92 -6.15 -6.98
N PHE A 44 15.54 -5.54 -5.85
CA PHE A 44 14.54 -4.47 -5.77
C PHE A 44 15.05 -3.33 -4.88
N THR A 45 14.54 -2.12 -5.07
CA THR A 45 14.93 -0.94 -4.28
C THR A 45 13.91 -0.66 -3.17
N VAL A 46 14.31 0.06 -2.12
CA VAL A 46 13.36 0.58 -1.12
C VAL A 46 13.59 2.06 -0.85
N SER A 47 12.65 2.91 -1.28
CA SER A 47 12.71 4.36 -1.06
C SER A 47 12.01 4.81 0.23
N ALA A 48 12.48 5.91 0.80
CA ALA A 48 11.82 6.59 1.91
C ALA A 48 10.59 7.35 1.40
N VAL A 49 9.39 6.90 1.77
CA VAL A 49 8.11 7.54 1.39
C VAL A 49 7.14 7.46 2.57
N ASP A 50 6.51 8.58 2.90
CA ASP A 50 5.40 8.60 3.86
C ASP A 50 4.08 8.62 3.09
N PHE A 51 3.39 7.49 3.06
CA PHE A 51 2.13 7.38 2.30
C PHE A 51 0.97 8.17 2.91
N ARG A 52 1.15 8.80 4.08
CA ARG A 52 0.18 9.73 4.65
C ARG A 52 0.25 11.13 4.02
N ASP A 53 1.30 11.41 3.25
CA ASP A 53 1.49 12.63 2.50
C ASP A 53 1.19 12.35 1.02
N GLU A 54 0.13 12.95 0.48
CA GLU A 54 -0.30 12.74 -0.89
C GLU A 54 0.77 13.16 -1.91
N GLU A 55 1.43 14.29 -1.68
CA GLU A 55 2.46 14.81 -2.60
C GLU A 55 3.68 13.88 -2.63
N SER A 56 4.06 13.33 -1.48
CA SER A 56 5.15 12.35 -1.38
C SER A 56 4.85 11.08 -2.20
N VAL A 57 3.61 10.60 -2.17
CA VAL A 57 3.18 9.42 -2.94
C VAL A 57 3.18 9.71 -4.44
N GLU A 58 2.61 10.83 -4.85
CA GLU A 58 2.55 11.23 -6.26
C GLU A 58 3.95 11.40 -6.85
N ALA A 59 4.83 12.12 -6.14
CA ALA A 59 6.21 12.32 -6.56
C ALA A 59 6.98 10.99 -6.66
N PHE A 60 6.70 10.03 -5.77
CA PHE A 60 7.31 8.71 -5.84
C PHE A 60 6.81 7.91 -7.06
N VAL A 61 5.50 7.87 -7.30
CA VAL A 61 4.92 7.18 -8.46
C VAL A 61 5.45 7.78 -9.77
N ALA A 62 5.50 9.11 -9.87
CA ALA A 62 6.03 9.80 -11.05
C ALA A 62 7.49 9.41 -11.35
N ARG A 63 8.37 9.42 -10.34
CA ARG A 63 9.78 8.99 -10.50
C ARG A 63 9.92 7.54 -10.92
N VAL A 64 9.06 6.65 -10.42
CA VAL A 64 9.05 5.24 -10.83
C VAL A 64 8.63 5.10 -12.29
N GLU A 65 7.57 5.78 -12.72
CA GLU A 65 7.11 5.73 -14.11
C GLU A 65 8.12 6.37 -15.08
N GLU A 66 8.79 7.45 -14.68
CA GLU A 66 9.86 8.09 -15.46
C GLU A 66 11.06 7.16 -15.67
N SER A 67 11.47 6.44 -14.61
CA SER A 67 12.68 5.59 -14.66
C SER A 67 12.45 4.19 -15.21
N SER A 68 11.24 3.63 -15.05
CA SER A 68 10.95 2.21 -15.32
C SER A 68 9.75 1.98 -16.24
N GLY A 69 9.13 3.05 -16.74
CA GLY A 69 7.89 2.98 -17.50
C GLY A 69 6.66 2.73 -16.62
N PRO A 70 5.46 2.63 -17.24
CA PRO A 70 4.19 2.53 -16.53
C PRO A 70 4.17 1.42 -15.47
N VAL A 71 3.59 1.72 -14.31
CA VAL A 71 3.48 0.75 -13.21
C VAL A 71 2.40 -0.29 -13.54
N ALA A 72 2.81 -1.53 -13.74
CA ALA A 72 1.90 -2.63 -14.05
C ALA A 72 1.22 -3.16 -12.77
N LEU A 73 1.92 -3.15 -11.64
CA LEU A 73 1.42 -3.69 -10.36
C LEU A 73 1.67 -2.72 -9.21
N GLY A 74 0.60 -2.28 -8.54
CA GLY A 74 0.68 -1.55 -7.27
C GLY A 74 0.19 -2.39 -6.11
N VAL A 75 1.02 -2.61 -5.09
CA VAL A 75 0.63 -3.33 -3.86
C VAL A 75 0.67 -2.40 -2.66
N HIS A 76 -0.49 -2.14 -2.06
CA HIS A 76 -0.61 -1.45 -0.78
C HIS A 76 -0.58 -2.45 0.38
N ASN A 77 0.61 -2.65 0.96
CA ASN A 77 0.84 -3.56 2.08
C ASN A 77 0.88 -2.84 3.45
N ILE A 78 0.64 -1.54 3.53
CA ILE A 78 0.78 -0.79 4.78
C ILE A 78 -0.37 -1.12 5.74
N GLY A 79 -0.04 -1.72 6.89
CA GLY A 79 -0.95 -1.93 8.01
C GLY A 79 -0.55 -1.11 9.23
N ALA A 80 -1.46 -1.02 10.20
CA ALA A 80 -1.24 -0.36 11.49
C ALA A 80 -1.86 -1.19 12.62
N ASN A 81 -1.41 -2.45 12.75
CA ASN A 81 -1.91 -3.36 13.77
C ASN A 81 -1.56 -2.79 15.16
N VAL A 82 -2.60 -2.38 15.89
CA VAL A 82 -2.54 -1.87 17.26
C VAL A 82 -3.60 -2.58 18.08
N GLN A 83 -3.28 -2.85 19.35
CA GLN A 83 -4.15 -3.57 20.25
C GLN A 83 -4.33 -2.77 21.54
N PHE A 84 -5.50 -2.18 21.71
CA PHE A 84 -5.93 -1.40 22.88
C PHE A 84 -7.41 -1.67 23.12
N SER A 85 -7.83 -1.78 24.38
CA SER A 85 -9.27 -1.80 24.66
C SER A 85 -9.93 -0.52 24.12
N VAL A 86 -11.26 -0.54 23.95
CA VAL A 86 -11.96 0.66 23.44
C VAL A 86 -11.80 1.85 24.39
N ALA A 87 -11.71 1.60 25.71
CA ALA A 87 -11.49 2.63 26.72
C ALA A 87 -10.08 3.25 26.65
N GLU A 88 -9.07 2.49 26.23
CA GLU A 88 -7.68 2.94 26.11
C GLU A 88 -7.35 3.49 24.70
N THR A 89 -8.24 3.26 23.73
CA THR A 89 -8.06 3.73 22.36
C THR A 89 -8.31 5.23 22.28
N THR A 90 -7.25 6.02 22.42
CA THR A 90 -7.33 7.47 22.31
C THR A 90 -7.67 7.90 20.87
N PRO A 91 -8.25 9.09 20.67
CA PRO A 91 -8.45 9.66 19.33
C PRO A 91 -7.17 9.77 18.52
N GLN A 92 -6.02 9.98 19.18
CA GLN A 92 -4.71 9.99 18.53
C GLN A 92 -4.32 8.62 17.99
N VAL A 93 -4.48 7.55 18.78
CA VAL A 93 -4.20 6.18 18.33
C VAL A 93 -5.11 5.83 17.16
N PHE A 94 -6.42 6.09 17.30
CA PHE A 94 -7.39 5.82 16.25
C PHE A 94 -7.06 6.56 14.94
N ARG A 95 -6.80 7.88 15.02
CA ARG A 95 -6.46 8.71 13.87
C ARG A 95 -5.19 8.23 13.19
N LYS A 96 -4.10 7.99 13.93
CA LYS A 96 -2.83 7.53 13.33
C LYS A 96 -2.98 6.17 12.65
N THR A 97 -3.75 5.25 13.24
CA THR A 97 -4.03 3.94 12.64
C THR A 97 -4.86 4.08 11.36
N TRP A 98 -5.87 4.95 11.37
CA TRP A 98 -6.68 5.25 10.19
C TRP A 98 -5.86 5.93 9.09
N GLU A 99 -5.03 6.93 9.41
CA GLU A 99 -4.15 7.59 8.45
C GLU A 99 -3.17 6.59 7.81
N LEU A 100 -2.57 5.71 8.63
CA LEU A 100 -1.58 4.75 8.16
C LEU A 100 -2.17 3.68 7.24
N ALA A 101 -3.37 3.17 7.50
CA ALA A 101 -3.93 2.07 6.71
C ALA A 101 -4.99 2.54 5.70
N ALA A 102 -5.90 3.44 6.08
CA ALA A 102 -7.01 3.89 5.24
C ALA A 102 -6.60 5.09 4.36
N LEU A 103 -6.19 6.22 4.95
CA LEU A 103 -5.84 7.41 4.15
C LEU A 103 -4.70 7.12 3.17
N SER A 104 -3.67 6.42 3.64
CA SER A 104 -2.54 6.05 2.78
C SER A 104 -2.93 5.16 1.61
N SER A 105 -3.99 4.35 1.76
CA SER A 105 -4.52 3.52 0.67
C SER A 105 -5.26 4.35 -0.37
N LEU A 106 -5.91 5.45 0.04
CA LEU A 106 -6.51 6.42 -0.87
C LEU A 106 -5.44 7.15 -1.68
N HIS A 107 -4.39 7.68 -1.04
CA HIS A 107 -3.31 8.36 -1.77
C HIS A 107 -2.67 7.43 -2.80
N PHE A 108 -2.40 6.18 -2.41
CA PHE A 108 -1.87 5.16 -3.31
C PHE A 108 -2.81 4.85 -4.48
N ALA A 109 -4.10 4.70 -4.19
CA ALA A 109 -5.12 4.46 -5.21
C ALA A 109 -5.27 5.62 -6.18
N ARG A 110 -5.23 6.87 -5.71
CA ARG A 110 -5.32 8.05 -6.55
C ARG A 110 -4.12 8.18 -7.48
N ALA A 111 -2.91 8.01 -6.93
CA ALA A 111 -1.67 8.14 -7.68
C ALA A 111 -1.54 7.11 -8.82
N LEU A 112 -2.08 5.90 -8.65
CA LEU A 112 -1.96 4.83 -9.65
C LEU A 112 -3.26 4.55 -10.43
N GLY A 113 -4.41 4.62 -9.79
CA GLY A 113 -5.69 4.14 -10.33
C GLY A 113 -6.11 4.88 -11.59
N ALA A 114 -6.08 6.21 -11.58
CA ALA A 114 -6.43 7.01 -12.76
C ALA A 114 -5.45 6.75 -13.93
N ARG A 115 -4.16 6.60 -13.62
CA ARG A 115 -3.12 6.27 -14.61
C ARG A 115 -3.32 4.89 -15.21
N MET A 116 -3.70 3.91 -14.41
CA MET A 116 -4.00 2.53 -14.83
C MET A 116 -5.27 2.46 -15.68
N ALA A 117 -6.32 3.16 -15.26
CA ALA A 117 -7.58 3.22 -15.99
C ALA A 117 -7.40 3.87 -17.37
N SER A 118 -6.65 4.98 -17.47
CA SER A 118 -6.46 5.69 -18.74
C SER A 118 -5.73 4.88 -19.81
N ARG A 119 -4.87 3.94 -19.40
CA ARG A 119 -4.15 3.02 -20.31
C ARG A 119 -4.86 1.67 -20.51
N GLY A 120 -5.95 1.43 -19.78
CA GLY A 120 -6.67 0.14 -19.81
C GLY A 120 -5.86 -1.04 -19.27
N GLU A 121 -4.79 -0.78 -18.51
CA GLU A 121 -3.87 -1.81 -18.01
C GLU A 121 -3.34 -1.45 -16.62
N GLY A 122 -3.33 -2.44 -15.73
CA GLY A 122 -2.71 -2.34 -14.42
C GLY A 122 -3.45 -3.17 -13.38
N THR A 123 -2.79 -3.44 -12.25
CA THR A 123 -3.38 -4.15 -11.13
C THR A 123 -3.07 -3.44 -9.83
N LEU A 124 -4.10 -3.16 -9.04
CA LEU A 124 -3.97 -2.69 -7.65
C LEU A 124 -4.35 -3.81 -6.69
N ILE A 125 -3.47 -4.10 -5.73
CA ILE A 125 -3.70 -5.06 -4.66
C ILE A 125 -3.60 -4.34 -3.32
N PHE A 126 -4.63 -4.47 -2.50
CA PHE A 126 -4.65 -3.95 -1.14
C PHE A 126 -4.61 -5.12 -0.16
N THR A 127 -3.60 -5.17 0.71
CA THR A 127 -3.56 -6.21 1.73
C THR A 127 -4.63 -5.94 2.80
N GLY A 128 -5.37 -7.01 3.11
CA GLY A 128 -6.37 -7.04 4.16
C GLY A 128 -5.88 -7.77 5.42
N ALA A 129 -6.77 -7.88 6.40
CA ALA A 129 -6.63 -8.78 7.53
C ALA A 129 -8.00 -9.36 7.85
N THR A 130 -8.10 -10.35 8.75
CA THR A 130 -9.40 -10.77 9.31
C THR A 130 -10.18 -9.58 9.88
N ALA A 131 -9.46 -8.57 10.38
CA ALA A 131 -10.01 -7.30 10.85
C ALA A 131 -10.69 -6.45 9.76
N SER A 132 -10.49 -6.73 8.47
CA SER A 132 -11.23 -6.14 7.35
C SER A 132 -12.63 -6.70 7.18
N LEU A 133 -12.94 -7.83 7.84
CA LEU A 133 -14.21 -8.55 7.70
C LEU A 133 -15.03 -8.56 8.99
N ARG A 134 -14.37 -8.43 10.15
CA ARG A 134 -15.03 -8.38 11.46
C ARG A 134 -14.21 -7.60 12.48
N GLY A 135 -14.89 -7.03 13.47
CA GLY A 135 -14.27 -6.49 14.67
C GLY A 135 -13.80 -7.60 15.63
N ALA A 136 -12.86 -7.26 16.51
CA ALA A 136 -12.42 -8.10 17.62
C ALA A 136 -12.14 -7.21 18.85
N ALA A 137 -12.26 -7.80 20.04
CA ALA A 137 -11.92 -7.11 21.28
C ALA A 137 -10.49 -6.54 21.19
N SER A 138 -10.34 -5.29 21.61
CA SER A 138 -9.08 -4.54 21.58
C SER A 138 -8.52 -4.17 20.20
N PHE A 139 -9.27 -4.34 19.11
CA PHE A 139 -8.83 -4.00 17.75
C PHE A 139 -9.70 -2.92 17.07
N SER A 140 -10.42 -2.09 17.83
CA SER A 140 -11.37 -1.12 17.26
C SER A 140 -10.72 -0.19 16.22
N ALA A 141 -9.57 0.40 16.53
CA ALA A 141 -8.83 1.27 15.62
C ALA A 141 -8.33 0.52 14.37
N PHE A 142 -7.73 -0.66 14.56
CA PHE A 142 -7.20 -1.45 13.46
C PHE A 142 -8.31 -1.97 12.54
N ALA A 143 -9.37 -2.54 13.11
CA ALA A 143 -10.51 -3.05 12.34
C ALA A 143 -11.21 -1.95 11.55
N ALA A 144 -11.43 -0.77 12.15
CA ALA A 144 -12.03 0.37 11.46
C ALA A 144 -11.21 0.79 10.22
N ALA A 145 -9.89 0.92 10.38
CA ALA A 145 -9.00 1.29 9.28
C ALA A 145 -8.94 0.21 8.18
N MET A 146 -8.96 -1.07 8.57
CA MET A 146 -8.92 -2.20 7.64
C MET A 146 -10.24 -2.43 6.91
N HIS A 147 -11.39 -2.07 7.50
CA HIS A 147 -12.67 -2.00 6.80
C HIS A 147 -12.68 -0.86 5.77
N ALA A 148 -12.21 0.33 6.15
CA ALA A 148 -12.13 1.48 5.24
C ALA A 148 -11.27 1.16 4.01
N LYS A 149 -10.09 0.55 4.20
CA LYS A 149 -9.24 0.09 3.09
C LYS A 149 -9.96 -0.92 2.19
N ARG A 150 -10.66 -1.90 2.78
CA ARG A 150 -11.42 -2.90 1.99
C ARG A 150 -12.53 -2.25 1.18
N ALA A 151 -13.29 -1.35 1.79
CA ALA A 151 -14.37 -0.64 1.12
C ALA A 151 -13.83 0.18 -0.06
N LEU A 152 -12.72 0.90 0.13
CA LEU A 152 -12.04 1.62 -0.95
C LEU A 152 -11.65 0.69 -2.11
N ALA A 153 -10.99 -0.43 -1.82
CA ALA A 153 -10.60 -1.39 -2.86
C ALA A 153 -11.79 -1.91 -3.66
N GLN A 154 -12.93 -2.14 -3.00
CA GLN A 154 -14.17 -2.57 -3.64
C GLN A 154 -14.83 -1.47 -4.48
N SER A 155 -14.73 -0.21 -4.06
CA SER A 155 -15.20 0.92 -4.86
C SER A 155 -14.34 1.08 -6.12
N LEU A 156 -13.02 1.07 -5.97
CA LEU A 156 -12.07 1.16 -7.10
C LEU A 156 -12.31 0.06 -8.14
N ALA A 157 -12.55 -1.18 -7.70
CA ALA A 157 -12.80 -2.29 -8.61
C ALA A 157 -14.09 -2.10 -9.45
N ARG A 158 -15.12 -1.47 -8.89
CA ARG A 158 -16.38 -1.17 -9.60
C ARG A 158 -16.26 0.05 -10.50
N GLU A 159 -15.48 1.04 -10.07
CA GLU A 159 -15.32 2.31 -10.78
C GLU A 159 -14.31 2.22 -11.93
N LEU A 160 -13.19 1.52 -11.71
CA LEU A 160 -12.03 1.50 -12.62
C LEU A 160 -11.77 0.12 -13.24
N GLY A 161 -12.57 -0.89 -12.89
CA GLY A 161 -12.47 -2.21 -13.50
C GLY A 161 -12.83 -2.21 -15.00
N PRO A 162 -12.43 -3.25 -15.74
CA PRO A 162 -12.84 -3.42 -17.14
C PRO A 162 -14.37 -3.33 -17.29
N GLN A 163 -14.82 -2.61 -18.31
CA GLN A 163 -16.25 -2.43 -18.65
C GLN A 163 -16.72 -3.48 -19.65
#